data_AF-A0A9E0QUB5-F1
#
_entry.id   AF-A0A9E0QUB5-F1
#
_cell.length_a   1.000
_cell.length_b   1.000
_cell.length_c   1.000
_cell.angle_alpha   90.00
_cell.angle_beta   90.00
_cell.angle_gamma   90.00
#
_symmetry.space_group_name_H-M   'P 1'
#
loop_
_entity.id
_entity.type
_entity.pdbx_description
1 polymer ?
#
loop_
_entity_poly.entity_id
_entity_poly.type
_entity_poly.pdbx_seq_one_letter_code
_entity_poly.pdbx_strand_id
1 'polypeptide(L)'
;IGGPGPAITPRDQAEWLFQRLGRPVKLRQVPVGMMDAIIAGLSLGGRVLPGLRAKAELARIGRYYATESMLVWDAAAGAYDAHATPETGQDRLFDIYEAVITGQARVDLGAHAVF
;
A
#
# COMPACT_ATOMS: atom_id res chain seq x y z
N ILE A 1 0.88 3.48 13.50
CA ILE A 1 0.97 2.04 13.17
C ILE A 1 2.13 1.91 12.21
N GLY A 2 3.17 1.14 12.58
CA GLY A 2 4.49 1.21 11.95
C GLY A 2 5.42 2.22 12.63
N GLY A 3 6.72 2.11 12.33
CA GLY A 3 7.86 2.74 13.02
C GLY A 3 7.92 4.27 13.02
N PRO A 4 9.00 4.86 13.56
CA PRO A 4 8.97 6.23 14.03
C PRO A 4 8.84 7.27 12.92
N GLY A 5 8.12 8.35 13.23
CA GLY A 5 7.93 9.50 12.36
C GLY A 5 6.51 9.63 11.80
N PRO A 6 6.27 10.72 11.05
CA PRO A 6 4.92 11.07 10.59
C PRO A 6 4.34 9.99 9.68
N ALA A 7 3.01 9.86 9.69
CA ALA A 7 2.31 9.01 8.74
C ALA A 7 2.67 9.36 7.29
N ILE A 8 2.97 8.34 6.49
CA ILE A 8 3.51 8.47 5.13
C ILE A 8 2.44 8.04 4.13
N THR A 9 2.14 8.89 3.15
CA THR A 9 1.21 8.54 2.06
C THR A 9 1.92 7.74 0.96
N PRO A 10 1.17 7.01 0.10
CA PRO A 10 1.76 6.37 -1.09
C PRO A 10 2.46 7.36 -2.04
N ARG A 11 2.02 8.63 -2.05
CA ARG A 11 2.66 9.68 -2.85
C ARG A 11 4.02 10.06 -2.26
N ASP A 12 4.11 10.23 -0.94
CA ASP A 12 5.37 10.54 -0.27
C ASP A 12 6.40 9.43 -0.50
N GLN A 13 5.98 8.16 -0.43
CA GLN A 13 6.84 7.01 -0.74
C GLN A 13 7.35 7.06 -2.18
N ALA A 14 6.48 7.34 -3.14
CA ALA A 14 6.88 7.45 -4.54
C ALA A 14 7.83 8.62 -4.75
N GLU A 15 7.51 9.81 -4.23
CA GLU A 15 8.36 10.99 -4.35
C GLU A 15 9.76 10.73 -3.79
N TRP A 16 9.83 10.13 -2.59
CA TRP A 16 11.10 9.75 -1.97
C TRP A 16 11.88 8.76 -2.86
N LEU A 17 11.24 7.69 -3.35
CA LEU A 17 11.88 6.67 -4.19
C LEU A 17 12.40 7.26 -5.51
N PHE A 18 11.58 8.05 -6.20
CA PHE A 18 11.96 8.68 -7.47
C PHE A 18 13.11 9.66 -7.29
N GLN A 19 13.07 10.50 -6.25
CA GLN A 19 14.17 11.39 -5.90
C GLN A 19 15.45 10.60 -5.60
N ARG A 20 15.34 9.55 -4.77
CA ARG A 20 16.50 8.74 -4.38
C ARG A 20 17.16 8.04 -5.57
N LEU A 21 16.35 7.61 -6.54
CA LEU A 21 16.81 6.97 -7.78
C LEU A 21 17.24 7.98 -8.88
N GLY A 22 17.17 9.28 -8.63
CA GLY A 22 17.52 10.32 -9.60
C GLY A 22 16.58 10.36 -10.82
N ARG A 23 15.30 10.02 -10.63
CA ARG A 23 14.29 9.92 -11.70
C ARG A 23 13.15 10.93 -11.45
N PRO A 24 12.54 11.48 -12.51
CA PRO A 24 11.36 12.32 -12.34
C PRO A 24 10.18 11.48 -11.81
N VAL A 25 9.45 12.03 -10.84
CA VAL A 25 8.26 11.40 -10.26
C VAL A 25 7.22 11.18 -11.36
N LYS A 26 6.80 9.93 -11.53
CA LYS A 26 5.73 9.55 -12.48
C LYS A 26 4.67 8.76 -11.74
N LEU A 27 3.55 9.42 -11.45
CA LEU A 27 2.41 8.82 -10.76
C LEU A 27 1.17 8.89 -11.64
N ARG A 28 0.34 7.86 -11.56
CA ARG A 28 -0.98 7.82 -12.20
C ARG A 28 -2.01 7.43 -11.15
N GLN A 29 -3.03 8.26 -10.99
CA GLN A 29 -4.16 7.94 -10.13
C GLN A 29 -5.09 6.97 -10.87
N VAL A 30 -5.52 5.94 -10.16
CA VAL A 30 -6.45 4.93 -10.68
C VAL A 30 -7.75 5.02 -9.87
N PRO A 31 -8.93 5.09 -10.52
CA PRO A 31 -10.20 5.11 -9.80
C PRO A 31 -10.44 3.80 -9.03
N VAL A 32 -11.02 3.89 -7.83
CA VAL A 32 -11.38 2.70 -7.03
C VAL A 32 -12.35 1.78 -7.79
N GLY A 33 -13.24 2.33 -8.61
CA GLY A 33 -14.15 1.54 -9.46
C GLY A 33 -13.44 0.61 -10.46
N MET A 34 -12.18 0.88 -10.80
CA MET A 34 -11.37 -0.06 -11.59
C MET A 34 -11.08 -1.34 -10.81
N MET A 35 -10.82 -1.23 -9.50
CA MET A 35 -10.66 -2.39 -8.62
C MET A 35 -11.97 -3.18 -8.51
N ASP A 36 -13.11 -2.50 -8.43
CA ASP A 36 -14.43 -3.15 -8.43
C ASP A 36 -14.67 -3.98 -9.70
N ALA A 37 -14.31 -3.43 -10.87
CA ALA A 37 -14.40 -4.15 -12.14
C ALA A 37 -13.47 -5.39 -12.19
N ILE A 38 -12.23 -5.25 -11.70
CA ILE A 38 -11.27 -6.37 -11.59
C ILE A 38 -11.83 -7.46 -10.66
N ILE A 39 -12.31 -7.09 -9.47
CA ILE A 39 -12.91 -8.02 -8.51
C ILE A 39 -14.11 -8.75 -9.14
N ALA A 40 -14.98 -8.03 -9.83
CA ALA A 40 -16.16 -8.62 -10.49
C ALA A 40 -15.75 -9.63 -11.58
N GLY A 41 -14.82 -9.26 -12.46
CA GLY A 41 -14.31 -10.14 -13.52
C GLY A 41 -13.64 -11.40 -12.97
N LEU A 42 -12.76 -11.25 -11.97
CA LEU A 42 -12.09 -12.37 -11.31
C LEU A 42 -13.07 -13.27 -10.56
N SER A 43 -14.09 -12.69 -9.92
CA SER A 43 -15.12 -13.46 -9.21
C SER A 43 -15.97 -14.29 -10.17
N LEU A 44 -16.33 -13.74 -11.34
CA LEU A 44 -17.05 -14.47 -12.37
C LEU A 44 -16.21 -15.62 -12.94
N GLY A 45 -14.96 -15.36 -13.31
CA GLY A 45 -14.03 -16.39 -13.76
C GLY A 45 -13.73 -17.44 -12.68
N GLY A 46 -13.74 -17.03 -11.42
CA GLY A 46 -13.56 -17.88 -10.24
C GLY A 46 -14.61 -18.97 -10.06
N ARG A 47 -15.76 -18.87 -10.75
CA ARG A 47 -16.78 -19.94 -10.78
C ARG A 47 -16.34 -21.15 -11.59
N VAL A 48 -15.42 -20.94 -12.54
CA VAL A 48 -14.89 -21.99 -13.42
C VAL A 48 -13.46 -22.37 -13.03
N LEU A 49 -12.64 -21.39 -12.66
CA LEU A 49 -11.23 -21.57 -12.30
C LEU A 49 -10.97 -21.13 -10.85
N PRO A 50 -10.80 -22.06 -9.90
CA PRO A 50 -10.61 -21.72 -8.48
C PRO A 50 -9.47 -20.73 -8.21
N GLY A 51 -8.40 -20.74 -9.00
CA GLY A 51 -7.29 -19.80 -8.86
C GLY A 51 -7.67 -18.32 -9.08
N LEU A 52 -8.71 -18.04 -9.87
CA LEU A 52 -9.22 -16.67 -10.05
C LEU A 52 -10.01 -16.17 -8.85
N ARG A 53 -10.62 -17.09 -8.09
CA ARG A 53 -11.28 -16.75 -6.82
C ARG A 53 -10.27 -16.21 -5.81
N ALA A 54 -9.11 -16.87 -5.68
CA ALA A 54 -8.04 -16.40 -4.81
C ALA A 54 -7.53 -15.00 -5.21
N LYS A 55 -7.38 -14.74 -6.51
CA LYS A 55 -7.02 -13.40 -7.01
C LYS A 55 -8.12 -12.37 -6.75
N ALA A 56 -9.39 -12.75 -6.82
CA ALA A 56 -10.50 -11.87 -6.47
C ALA A 56 -10.45 -11.47 -4.98
N GLU A 57 -10.15 -12.41 -4.08
CA GLU A 57 -9.95 -12.09 -2.66
C GLU A 57 -8.77 -11.15 -2.44
N LEU A 58 -7.63 -11.41 -3.10
CA LEU A 58 -6.47 -10.51 -3.04
C LEU A 58 -6.82 -9.10 -3.52
N ALA A 59 -7.60 -8.97 -4.59
CA ALA A 59 -8.06 -7.67 -5.08
C ALA A 59 -9.00 -6.97 -4.09
N ARG A 60 -9.86 -7.70 -3.35
CA ARG A 60 -10.70 -7.11 -2.28
C ARG A 60 -9.87 -6.60 -1.13
N ILE A 61 -8.83 -7.33 -0.72
CA ILE A 61 -7.88 -6.88 0.30
C ILE A 61 -7.20 -5.58 -0.16
N GLY A 62 -6.70 -5.55 -1.40
CA GLY A 62 -6.11 -4.34 -1.98
C GLY A 62 -7.08 -3.16 -2.02
N ARG A 63 -8.34 -3.40 -2.40
CA ARG A 63 -9.38 -2.36 -2.40
C ARG A 63 -9.66 -1.83 -0.99
N TYR A 64 -9.75 -2.70 0.01
CA TYR A 64 -9.96 -2.32 1.41
C TYR A 64 -8.86 -1.33 1.86
N TYR A 65 -7.59 -1.67 1.64
CA TYR A 65 -6.48 -0.77 2.01
C TYR A 65 -6.39 0.50 1.14
N ALA A 66 -7.00 0.52 -0.04
CA ALA A 66 -7.07 1.71 -0.86
C ALA A 66 -8.16 2.71 -0.40
N THR A 67 -9.14 2.26 0.39
CA THR A 67 -10.27 3.10 0.84
C THR A 67 -10.30 3.33 2.34
N GLU A 68 -9.71 2.44 3.12
CA GLU A 68 -9.70 2.52 4.58
C GLU A 68 -8.40 3.15 5.08
N SER A 69 -8.54 4.17 5.93
CA SER A 69 -7.40 4.81 6.58
C SER A 69 -6.95 3.98 7.79
N MET A 70 -5.63 3.82 7.94
CA MET A 70 -5.02 3.18 9.10
C MET A 70 -4.70 4.17 10.22
N LEU A 71 -5.10 5.43 10.05
CA LEU A 71 -4.96 6.47 11.07
C LEU A 71 -6.09 6.38 12.10
N VAL A 72 -5.86 6.94 13.28
CA VAL A 72 -6.89 7.07 14.30
C VAL A 72 -8.00 8.01 13.80
N TRP A 73 -9.25 7.59 13.98
CA TRP A 73 -10.41 8.43 13.70
C TRP A 73 -10.67 9.37 14.86
N ASP A 74 -10.66 10.68 14.61
CA ASP A 74 -11.15 11.70 15.54
C ASP A 74 -12.64 11.96 15.28
N ALA A 75 -13.48 11.48 16.21
CA ALA A 75 -14.93 11.65 16.12
C ALA A 75 -15.40 13.10 16.31
N ALA A 76 -14.63 13.94 17.02
CA ALA A 76 -14.98 15.34 17.23
C ALA A 76 -14.70 16.18 15.98
N ALA A 77 -13.59 15.91 15.29
CA ALA A 77 -13.25 16.55 14.03
C ALA A 77 -13.95 15.93 12.81
N GLY A 78 -14.48 14.71 12.94
CA GLY A 78 -15.08 13.95 11.83
C GLY A 78 -14.05 13.61 10.75
N ALA A 79 -12.80 13.36 11.16
CA ALA A 79 -11.67 13.13 10.26
C ALA A 79 -10.63 12.19 10.90
N TYR A 80 -9.74 11.66 10.06
CA TYR A 80 -8.59 10.90 10.54
C TYR A 80 -7.45 11.81 10.98
N ASP A 81 -6.84 11.52 12.13
CA ASP A 81 -5.76 12.31 12.72
C ASP A 81 -4.42 11.54 12.72
N ALA A 82 -3.47 12.03 11.93
CA ALA A 82 -2.13 11.48 11.86
C ALA A 82 -1.31 11.71 13.15
N HIS A 83 -1.51 12.83 13.85
CA HIS A 83 -0.77 13.17 15.06
C HIS A 83 -1.22 12.38 16.28
N ALA A 84 -2.52 12.07 16.37
CA ALA A 84 -3.05 11.18 17.40
C ALA A 84 -2.80 9.69 17.13
N THR A 85 -2.33 9.33 15.92
CA THR A 85 -2.10 7.93 15.55
C THR A 85 -0.84 7.38 16.25
N PRO A 86 -0.95 6.33 17.09
CA PRO A 86 0.21 5.79 17.80
C PRO A 86 1.28 5.21 16.87
N GLU A 87 2.54 5.49 17.17
CA GLU A 87 3.71 4.90 16.51
C GLU A 87 4.22 3.68 17.28
N THR A 88 4.84 2.72 16.58
CA THR A 88 5.33 1.48 17.19
C THR A 88 6.61 0.99 16.53
N GLY A 89 7.64 0.64 17.30
CA GLY A 89 8.93 0.14 16.78
C GLY A 89 9.98 1.24 16.65
N GLN A 90 11.11 0.91 16.01
CA GLN A 90 12.26 1.81 15.83
C GLN A 90 12.70 1.94 14.36
N ASP A 91 12.26 1.05 13.49
CA ASP A 91 12.67 1.01 12.09
C ASP A 91 11.81 1.94 11.23
N ARG A 92 12.44 2.75 10.37
CA ARG A 92 11.74 3.64 9.43
C ARG A 92 11.64 2.99 8.06
N LEU A 93 10.51 3.21 7.39
CA LEU A 93 10.26 2.67 6.05
C LEU A 93 11.34 3.09 5.03
N PHE A 94 11.72 4.36 5.05
CA PHE A 94 12.73 4.89 4.12
C PHE A 94 14.14 4.36 4.38
N ASP A 95 14.46 3.98 5.62
CA ASP A 95 15.75 3.36 5.93
C ASP A 95 15.81 1.95 5.32
N ILE A 96 14.69 1.21 5.34
CA ILE A 96 14.59 -0.09 4.65
C ILE A 96 14.69 0.10 3.13
N TYR A 97 14.03 1.11 2.56
CA TYR A 97 14.17 1.39 1.13
C TYR A 97 15.62 1.71 0.75
N GLU A 98 16.31 2.51 1.55
CA GLU A 98 17.72 2.83 1.35
C GLU A 98 18.59 1.56 1.38
N ALA A 99 18.40 0.71 2.39
CA ALA A 99 19.14 -0.54 2.52
C ALA A 99 18.90 -1.48 1.32
N VAL A 100 17.68 -1.53 0.78
CA VAL A 100 17.37 -2.33 -0.41
C VAL A 100 18.00 -1.72 -1.67
N ILE A 101 17.90 -0.41 -1.87
CA ILE A 101 18.46 0.29 -3.04
C ILE A 101 19.99 0.15 -3.09
N THR A 102 20.64 0.22 -1.94
CA THR A 102 22.11 0.10 -1.81
C THR A 102 22.60 -1.35 -1.76
N GLY A 103 21.70 -2.33 -1.76
CA GLY A 103 22.02 -3.76 -1.71
C GLY A 103 22.44 -4.28 -0.33
N GLN A 104 22.24 -3.49 0.73
CA GLN A 104 22.48 -3.88 2.12
C GLN A 104 21.39 -4.80 2.69
N ALA A 105 20.20 -4.81 2.09
CA ALA A 105 19.08 -5.67 2.45
C ALA A 105 18.40 -6.27 1.22
N ARG A 106 17.72 -7.42 1.40
CA ARG A 106 16.89 -8.06 0.39
C ARG A 106 15.50 -8.33 0.98
N VAL A 107 14.46 -8.03 0.22
CA VAL A 107 13.08 -8.34 0.58
C VAL A 107 12.64 -9.60 -0.14
N ASP A 108 12.13 -10.58 0.60
CA ASP A 108 11.41 -11.72 0.03
C ASP A 108 9.94 -11.33 -0.13
N LEU A 109 9.49 -11.21 -1.38
CA LEU A 109 8.13 -10.79 -1.70
C LEU A 109 7.12 -11.94 -1.56
N GLY A 110 7.57 -13.20 -1.51
CA GLY A 110 6.72 -14.38 -1.37
C GLY A 110 5.52 -14.37 -2.32
N ALA A 111 4.32 -14.64 -1.78
CA ALA A 111 3.06 -14.61 -2.53
C ALA A 111 2.67 -13.23 -3.10
N HIS A 112 3.38 -12.15 -2.72
CA HIS A 112 3.19 -10.80 -3.25
C HIS A 112 4.17 -10.46 -4.38
N ALA A 113 5.05 -11.40 -4.79
CA ALA A 113 5.91 -11.27 -5.97
C ALA A 113 5.14 -11.20 -7.30
N VAL A 114 3.80 -11.24 -7.25
CA VAL A 114 2.91 -11.13 -8.42
C VAL A 114 2.81 -9.70 -8.97
N PHE A 115 3.46 -8.74 -8.30
CA PHE A 115 3.65 -7.36 -8.76
C PHE A 115 5.11 -7.11 -9.17
#